data_AF-A0A7X7S4D9-F1
#
_entry.id   AF-A0A7X7S4D9-F1
#
_cell.length_a   1.000
_cell.length_b   1.000
_cell.length_c   1.000
_cell.angle_alpha   90.00
_cell.angle_beta   90.00
_cell.angle_gamma   90.00
#
_symmetry.space_group_name_H-M   'P 1'
#
loop_
_entity.id
_entity.type
_entity.pdbx_description
1 polymer ?
#
loop_
_entity_poly.entity_id
_entity_poly.type
_entity_poly.pdbx_seq_one_letter_code
_entity_poly.pdbx_strand_id
1 'polypeptide(L)' 'MRVHNFAAGPAALPLEVLERAQAELTDFNGLGMSVMEISHRSKDFVAVASESEALLR' A
#
# COMPACT_ATOMS: atom_id res chain seq x y z
N MET A 1 0.65 23.96 -4.57
CA MET A 1 1.66 23.26 -5.39
C MET A 1 2.35 22.24 -4.51
N ARG A 2 2.41 20.96 -4.90
CA ARG A 2 3.14 19.93 -4.12
C ARG A 2 4.65 20.16 -4.30
N VAL A 3 5.44 19.89 -3.25
CA VAL A 3 6.90 20.00 -3.29
C VAL A 3 7.47 19.03 -4.34
N HIS A 4 8.45 19.50 -5.12
CA HIS A 4 9.23 18.63 -6.00
C HIS A 4 10.31 17.90 -5.19
N ASN A 5 10.16 16.59 -5.04
CA ASN A 5 11.12 15.75 -4.34
C ASN A 5 12.02 15.03 -5.37
N PHE A 6 13.29 15.45 -5.44
CA PHE A 6 14.33 14.87 -6.31
C PHE A 6 15.32 13.97 -5.53
N ALA A 7 14.93 13.46 -4.36
CA ALA A 7 15.78 12.57 -3.58
C ALA A 7 16.17 11.30 -4.34
N ALA A 8 17.43 10.88 -4.20
CA ALA A 8 17.96 9.67 -4.85
C ALA A 8 17.51 8.36 -4.17
N GLY A 9 16.98 8.42 -2.93
CA GLY A 9 16.55 7.25 -2.16
C GLY A 9 16.55 7.50 -0.64
N PRO A 10 15.45 7.20 0.10
CA PRO A 10 14.09 6.96 -0.42
C PRO A 10 13.61 8.11 -1.33
N ALA A 11 12.79 7.79 -2.33
CA ALA A 11 12.40 8.71 -3.40
C ALA A 11 10.90 9.08 -3.35
N ALA A 12 10.47 9.94 -4.28
CA ALA A 12 9.06 10.31 -4.41
C ALA A 12 8.18 9.11 -4.79
N LEU A 13 7.05 8.94 -4.11
CA LEU A 13 5.98 8.02 -4.50
C LEU A 13 4.88 8.78 -5.30
N PRO A 14 4.16 8.11 -6.21
CA PRO A 14 2.97 8.66 -6.86
C PRO A 14 1.97 9.19 -5.82
N LEU A 15 1.33 10.32 -6.11
CA LEU A 15 0.41 10.94 -5.15
C LEU A 15 -0.80 10.04 -4.91
N GLU A 16 -1.37 9.47 -5.96
CA GLU A 16 -2.55 8.61 -5.88
C GLU A 16 -2.32 7.37 -5.00
N VAL A 17 -1.10 6.83 -4.97
CA VAL A 17 -0.73 5.69 -4.13
C VAL A 17 -0.71 6.08 -2.65
N LEU A 18 -0.15 7.26 -2.34
CA LEU A 18 -0.13 7.79 -0.98
C LEU A 18 -1.52 8.11 -0.46
N GLU A 19 -2.37 8.72 -1.30
CA GLU A 19 -3.76 9.05 -0.95
C GLU A 19 -4.59 7.79 -0.69
N ARG A 20 -4.43 6.75 -1.53
CA ARG A 20 -5.08 5.46 -1.29
C ARG A 20 -4.59 4.79 0.00
N ALA A 21 -3.28 4.71 0.19
CA ALA A 21 -2.69 4.13 1.40
C ALA A 21 -3.14 4.86 2.67
N GLN A 22 -3.29 6.20 2.62
CA GLN A 22 -3.85 7.00 3.70
C GLN A 22 -5.33 6.66 3.95
N ALA A 23 -6.14 6.58 2.90
CA ALA A 23 -7.58 6.34 3.01
C ALA A 23 -7.92 4.98 3.63
N GLU A 24 -7.10 3.95 3.33
CA GLU A 24 -7.30 2.57 3.79
C GLU A 24 -6.45 2.25 5.04
N LEU A 25 -5.70 3.21 5.60
CA LEU A 25 -4.68 2.94 6.62
C LEU A 25 -5.24 2.27 7.88
N THR A 26 -6.44 2.68 8.30
CA THR A 26 -7.12 2.18 9.50
C THR A 26 -8.17 1.12 9.21
N ASP A 27 -8.55 0.94 7.94
CA ASP A 27 -9.53 -0.05 7.52
C ASP A 27 -9.19 -0.54 6.11
N PHE A 28 -8.36 -1.58 6.06
CA PHE A 28 -7.95 -2.18 4.81
C PHE A 28 -9.07 -3.07 4.27
N ASN A 29 -9.59 -2.72 3.08
CA ASN A 29 -10.65 -3.47 2.39
C ASN A 29 -11.91 -3.77 3.24
N GLY A 30 -12.24 -2.91 4.22
CA GLY A 30 -13.43 -3.09 5.07
C GLY A 30 -13.27 -4.18 6.13
N LEU A 31 -12.04 -4.60 6.45
CA LEU A 31 -11.74 -5.60 7.48
C LEU A 31 -11.81 -5.03 8.90
N GLY A 32 -11.97 -3.71 9.06
CA GLY A 32 -11.96 -3.01 10.34
C GLY A 32 -10.58 -2.98 11.01
N MET A 33 -9.52 -3.23 10.25
CA MET A 33 -8.14 -3.28 10.71
C MET A 33 -7.17 -2.84 9.59
N SER A 34 -6.02 -2.30 9.98
CA SER A 34 -4.96 -1.92 9.04
C SER A 34 -4.34 -3.13 8.35
N VAL A 35 -3.85 -2.95 7.12
CA VAL A 35 -3.02 -3.97 6.44
C VAL A 35 -1.81 -4.40 7.29
N MET A 36 -1.32 -3.50 8.15
CA MET A 36 -0.20 -3.75 9.06
C MET A 36 -0.57 -4.64 10.27
N GLU A 37 -1.86 -4.80 10.56
CA GLU A 37 -2.38 -5.60 11.68
C GLU A 37 -2.81 -7.01 11.23
N ILE A 38 -2.90 -7.25 9.92
CA ILE A 38 -3.32 -8.52 9.34
C ILE A 38 -2.18 -9.54 9.36
N SER A 39 -2.50 -10.80 9.68
CA SER A 39 -1.55 -11.91 9.56
C SER A 39 -1.06 -12.06 8.12
N HIS A 40 0.26 -12.15 7.92
CA HIS A 40 0.85 -12.43 6.60
C HIS A 40 0.43 -13.78 6.00
N ARG A 41 -0.20 -14.67 6.79
CA ARG A 41 -0.75 -15.97 6.35
C ARG A 41 -2.26 -15.93 6.09
N SER A 42 -2.92 -14.80 6.34
CA SER A 42 -4.34 -14.62 6.05
C SER A 42 -4.59 -14.66 4.53
N LYS A 43 -5.82 -15.01 4.15
CA LYS A 43 -6.22 -14.97 2.73
C LYS A 43 -6.10 -13.56 2.16
N ASP A 44 -6.44 -12.55 2.95
CA ASP A 44 -6.40 -11.14 2.55
C ASP A 44 -4.98 -10.67 2.21
N PHE A 45 -4.00 -10.95 3.07
CA PHE A 45 -2.61 -10.58 2.79
C PHE A 45 -1.98 -11.43 1.67
N VAL A 46 -2.28 -12.74 1.63
CA VAL A 46 -1.78 -13.61 0.55
C VAL A 46 -2.30 -13.16 -0.82
N ALA A 47 -3.53 -12.65 -0.90
CA ALA A 47 -4.07 -12.07 -2.13
C ALA A 47 -3.26 -10.84 -2.58
N VAL A 48 -2.95 -9.90 -1.67
CA VAL A 48 -2.11 -8.73 -1.95
C VAL A 48 -0.73 -9.15 -2.46
N ALA A 49 -0.08 -10.11 -1.79
CA ALA A 49 1.24 -10.59 -2.19
C ALA A 49 1.21 -11.24 -3.58
N SER A 50 0.21 -12.07 -3.85
CA SER A 50 0.04 -12.77 -5.14
C SER A 50 -0.26 -11.81 -6.28
N GLU A 51 -1.12 -10.81 -6.05
CA GLU A 51 -1.41 -9.75 -7.01
C GLU A 51 -0.16 -8.90 -7.29
N SER A 52 0.60 -8.55 -6.25
CA SER A 52 1.85 -7.80 -6.39
C SER A 52 2.88 -8.53 -7.26
N GLU A 53 3.03 -9.84 -7.07
CA GLU A 53 3.90 -10.68 -7.90
C GLU A 53 3.41 -10.75 -9.36
N ALA A 54 2.10 -10.83 -9.57
CA ALA A 54 1.51 -10.87 -10.91
C ALA A 54 1.66 -9.54 -11.67
N LEU A 55 1.56 -8.40 -10.98
CA LEU A 55 1.71 -7.07 -11.59
C LEU A 55 3.15 -6.73 -11.97
N LEU A 56 4.13 -7.40 -11.35
CA LEU A 56 5.55 -7.20 -11.65
C LEU A 56 6.04 -8.03 -12.85
N ARG A 57 5.37 -9.16 -13.14
CA ARG A 57 5.73 -10.10 -14.21
C ARG A 57 5.18 -9.69 -15.57
#